data_AF-A0A9X2L0E6-F1
#
_entry.id   AF-A0A9X2L0E6-F1
#
_cell.length_a   1.000
_cell.length_b   1.000
_cell.length_c   1.000
_cell.angle_alpha   90.00
_cell.angle_beta   90.00
_cell.angle_gamma   90.00
#
_symmetry.space_group_name_H-M   'P 1'
#
loop_
_entity.id
_entity.type
_entity.pdbx_description
1 polymer ?
#
loop_
_entity_poly.entity_id
_entity_poly.type
_entity_poly.pdbx_seq_one_letter_code
_entity_poly.pdbx_strand_id
1 'polypeptide(L)'
;MEEKKEYIGFEAGEICNRNGCKGIIEVHDVEGTCSCHINPPCSYCTHPKEYCAECDWSAEKEQYESEKSRVKQKPWNFKIKTIDDLDKSKIDWIVKTHTHFTMICDGVYPDGTTKEEVREKVKGTFGGKFTRFENGRFTFTAYTD
;
A
#
# COMPACT_ATOMS: atom_id res chain seq x y z
N MET A 1 -41.94 5.91 0.05
CA MET A 1 -41.62 5.45 -1.30
C MET A 1 -40.21 4.93 -1.25
N GLU A 2 -40.05 3.62 -1.30
CA GLU A 2 -38.75 2.95 -1.22
C GLU A 2 -38.16 2.98 -2.63
N GLU A 3 -37.10 3.76 -2.85
CA GLU A 3 -36.38 3.79 -4.12
C GLU A 3 -35.78 2.40 -4.36
N LYS A 4 -36.42 1.61 -5.22
CA LYS A 4 -35.83 0.35 -5.69
C LYS A 4 -34.56 0.71 -6.45
N LYS A 5 -33.42 0.47 -5.82
CA LYS A 5 -32.12 0.58 -6.49
C LYS A 5 -32.09 -0.46 -7.60
N GLU A 6 -32.19 -0.02 -8.85
CA GLU A 6 -32.09 -0.91 -9.99
C GLU A 6 -30.70 -1.55 -10.00
N TYR A 7 -30.64 -2.87 -10.19
CA TYR A 7 -29.40 -3.63 -10.25
C TYR A 7 -28.73 -3.36 -11.60
N ILE A 8 -27.48 -2.91 -11.57
CA ILE A 8 -26.65 -2.71 -12.78
C ILE A 8 -26.04 -4.06 -13.14
N GLY A 9 -26.29 -4.54 -14.36
CA GLY A 9 -25.67 -5.77 -14.86
C GLY A 9 -24.19 -5.55 -15.18
N PHE A 10 -23.38 -6.59 -15.04
CA PHE A 10 -21.97 -6.63 -15.42
C PHE A 10 -21.62 -7.85 -16.26
N GLU A 11 -22.39 -8.94 -16.14
CA GLU A 11 -22.13 -10.20 -16.83
C GLU A 11 -22.95 -10.33 -18.12
N ALA A 12 -22.44 -11.14 -19.04
CA ALA A 12 -23.12 -11.46 -20.29
C ALA A 12 -24.51 -12.04 -20.04
N GLY A 13 -25.52 -11.52 -20.73
CA GLY A 13 -26.92 -11.91 -20.56
C GLY A 13 -27.66 -11.14 -19.47
N GLU A 14 -26.99 -10.33 -18.64
CA GLU A 14 -27.65 -9.44 -17.70
C GLU A 14 -28.20 -8.18 -18.38
N ILE A 15 -29.22 -7.57 -17.78
CA ILE A 15 -29.75 -6.28 -18.22
C ILE A 15 -28.79 -5.18 -17.76
N CYS A 16 -28.38 -4.31 -18.69
CA CYS A 16 -27.39 -3.27 -18.43
C CYS A 16 -27.80 -2.33 -17.28
N ASN A 17 -29.01 -1.75 -17.33
CA ASN A 17 -29.56 -0.78 -16.38
C ASN A 17 -28.70 0.47 -16.12
N ARG A 18 -27.58 0.68 -16.83
CA ARG A 18 -26.79 1.92 -16.75
C ARG A 18 -27.57 3.05 -17.40
N ASN A 19 -27.80 4.13 -16.66
CA ASN A 19 -28.55 5.30 -17.12
C ASN A 19 -29.96 4.95 -17.66
N GLY A 20 -30.61 3.92 -17.11
CA GLY A 20 -31.92 3.45 -17.58
C GLY A 20 -31.87 2.65 -18.89
N CYS A 21 -30.69 2.24 -19.35
CA CYS A 21 -30.51 1.38 -20.52
C CYS A 21 -31.11 -0.01 -20.26
N LYS A 22 -31.98 -0.46 -21.17
CA LYS A 22 -32.61 -1.80 -21.12
C LYS A 22 -31.92 -2.82 -22.03
N GLY A 23 -30.74 -2.48 -22.56
CA GLY A 23 -29.94 -3.39 -23.37
C GLY A 23 -29.42 -4.57 -22.55
N ILE A 24 -29.04 -5.63 -23.26
CA ILE A 24 -28.42 -6.83 -22.68
C ILE A 24 -26.91 -6.69 -22.83
N ILE A 25 -26.15 -7.17 -21.84
CA ILE A 25 -24.70 -7.21 -21.91
C ILE A 25 -24.27 -8.39 -22.77
N GLU A 26 -23.39 -8.11 -23.71
CA GLU A 26 -22.79 -9.08 -24.63
C GLU A 26 -21.28 -9.14 -24.42
N VAL A 27 -20.63 -10.11 -25.06
CA VAL A 27 -19.18 -10.34 -24.99
C VAL A 27 -18.59 -10.10 -26.36
N HIS A 28 -17.58 -9.23 -26.45
CA HIS A 28 -16.80 -9.06 -27.67
C HIS A 28 -15.92 -10.29 -27.93
N ASP A 29 -15.82 -10.66 -29.20
CA ASP A 29 -14.73 -11.52 -29.67
C ASP A 29 -13.44 -10.71 -29.63
N VAL A 30 -12.58 -11.00 -28.67
CA VAL A 30 -11.27 -10.37 -28.56
C VAL A 30 -10.28 -11.03 -29.52
N GLU A 31 -9.46 -10.21 -30.18
CA GLU A 31 -8.40 -10.73 -31.04
C GLU A 31 -7.32 -11.46 -30.22
N GLY A 32 -6.78 -12.53 -30.80
CA GLY A 32 -5.70 -13.33 -30.21
C GLY A 32 -6.16 -14.70 -29.68
N THR A 33 -5.29 -15.34 -28.92
CA THR A 33 -5.52 -16.69 -28.37
C THR A 33 -5.08 -16.78 -26.93
N CYS A 34 -5.66 -17.72 -26.19
CA CYS A 34 -5.25 -18.02 -24.82
C CYS A 34 -3.83 -18.60 -24.79
N SER A 35 -2.97 -18.01 -23.97
CA SER A 35 -1.59 -18.46 -23.71
C SER A 35 -1.35 -18.76 -22.24
N CYS A 36 -2.41 -19.09 -21.47
CA CYS A 36 -2.32 -19.39 -20.03
C CYS A 36 -1.33 -20.52 -19.68
N HIS A 37 -0.98 -21.40 -20.63
CA HIS A 37 0.03 -22.44 -20.40
C HIS A 37 1.47 -21.89 -20.42
N ILE A 38 1.70 -20.70 -21.00
CA ILE A 38 3.00 -20.02 -21.05
C ILE A 38 3.06 -18.96 -19.96
N ASN A 39 1.99 -18.18 -19.78
CA ASN A 39 1.96 -17.06 -18.85
C ASN A 39 0.57 -16.89 -18.22
N PRO A 40 0.24 -17.67 -17.17
CA PRO A 40 -0.99 -17.51 -16.43
C PRO A 40 -0.88 -16.39 -15.37
N PRO A 41 -1.87 -15.48 -15.24
CA PRO A 41 -3.05 -15.36 -16.11
C PRO A 41 -2.73 -14.58 -17.40
N CYS A 42 -3.21 -15.05 -18.56
CA CYS A 42 -2.92 -14.40 -19.84
C CYS A 42 -3.90 -13.26 -20.15
N SER A 43 -3.45 -12.27 -20.94
CA SER A 43 -4.27 -11.10 -21.32
C SER A 43 -5.57 -11.49 -22.03
N TYR A 44 -5.57 -12.53 -22.87
CA TYR A 44 -6.79 -13.00 -23.53
C TYR A 44 -7.89 -13.45 -22.53
N CYS A 45 -7.48 -13.99 -21.38
CA CYS A 45 -8.39 -14.45 -20.34
C CYS A 45 -8.75 -13.38 -19.32
N THR A 46 -7.86 -12.41 -19.08
CA THR A 46 -8.07 -11.35 -18.08
C THR A 46 -8.57 -10.04 -18.65
N HIS A 47 -8.50 -9.84 -19.97
CA HIS A 47 -9.06 -8.66 -20.61
C HIS A 47 -10.59 -8.70 -20.52
N PRO A 48 -11.25 -7.65 -19.97
CA PRO A 48 -12.70 -7.58 -19.92
C PRO A 48 -13.27 -7.59 -21.34
N LYS A 49 -14.37 -8.31 -21.54
CA LYS A 49 -14.97 -8.51 -22.87
C LYS A 49 -16.40 -7.98 -22.95
N GLU A 50 -16.96 -7.62 -21.81
CA GLU A 50 -18.35 -7.29 -21.63
C GLU A 50 -18.65 -5.89 -22.18
N TYR A 51 -19.72 -5.77 -22.95
CA TYR A 51 -20.17 -4.52 -23.54
C TYR A 51 -21.69 -4.47 -23.70
N CYS A 52 -22.24 -3.27 -23.86
CA CYS A 52 -23.65 -3.06 -24.17
C CYS A 52 -23.79 -2.30 -25.49
N ALA A 53 -24.39 -2.95 -26.49
CA ALA A 53 -24.60 -2.36 -27.82
C ALA A 53 -25.55 -1.15 -27.83
N GLU A 54 -26.45 -1.04 -26.86
CA GLU A 54 -27.47 0.01 -26.78
C GLU A 54 -26.94 1.33 -26.19
N CYS A 55 -26.02 1.27 -25.21
CA CYS A 55 -25.53 2.46 -24.51
C CYS A 55 -24.01 2.68 -24.60
N ASP A 56 -23.31 1.91 -25.43
CA ASP A 56 -21.86 1.99 -25.68
C ASP A 56 -20.98 1.79 -24.43
N TRP A 57 -21.54 1.26 -23.35
CA TRP A 57 -20.79 0.85 -22.17
C TRP A 57 -19.92 -0.36 -22.50
N SER A 58 -18.67 -0.38 -22.03
CA SER A 58 -17.83 -1.58 -22.01
C SER A 58 -17.03 -1.66 -20.72
N ALA A 59 -16.82 -2.89 -20.25
CA ALA A 59 -16.01 -3.16 -19.06
C ALA A 59 -14.56 -2.71 -19.25
N GLU A 60 -14.04 -2.77 -20.49
CA GLU A 60 -12.70 -2.25 -20.83
C GLU A 60 -12.60 -0.73 -20.60
N LYS A 61 -13.55 0.06 -21.14
CA LYS A 61 -13.56 1.53 -20.96
C LYS A 61 -13.66 1.89 -19.48
N GLU A 62 -14.53 1.21 -18.74
CA GLU A 62 -14.72 1.43 -17.31
C GLU A 62 -13.47 1.08 -16.50
N GLN A 63 -12.81 -0.04 -16.81
CA GLN A 63 -11.53 -0.40 -16.20
C GLN A 63 -10.47 0.68 -16.47
N TYR A 64 -10.32 1.11 -17.72
CA TYR A 64 -9.35 2.15 -18.10
C TYR A 64 -9.59 3.47 -17.37
N GLU A 65 -10.85 3.92 -17.27
CA GLU A 65 -11.21 5.12 -16.52
C GLU A 65 -10.90 4.99 -15.03
N SER A 66 -11.18 3.81 -14.45
CA SER A 66 -10.86 3.53 -13.06
C SER A 66 -9.35 3.59 -12.80
N GLU A 67 -8.53 3.00 -13.67
CA GLU A 67 -7.07 3.01 -13.57
C GLU A 67 -6.51 4.42 -13.71
N LYS A 68 -7.01 5.18 -14.70
CA LYS A 68 -6.66 6.58 -14.90
C LYS A 68 -7.00 7.45 -13.68
N SER A 69 -8.12 7.17 -13.02
CA SER A 69 -8.52 7.88 -11.79
C SER A 69 -7.59 7.57 -10.61
N ARG A 70 -7.10 6.32 -10.50
CA ARG A 70 -6.14 5.90 -9.46
C ARG A 70 -4.81 6.63 -9.61
N VAL A 71 -4.32 6.78 -10.84
CA VAL A 71 -3.08 7.52 -11.13
C VAL A 71 -3.18 9.02 -10.78
N LYS A 72 -4.40 9.60 -10.86
CA LYS A 72 -4.63 11.00 -10.49
C LYS A 72 -4.63 11.26 -8.99
N GLN A 73 -4.63 10.23 -8.14
CA GLN A 73 -4.52 10.45 -6.71
C GLN A 73 -3.14 11.01 -6.39
N LYS A 74 -3.10 12.15 -5.68
CA LYS A 74 -1.83 12.74 -5.24
C LYS A 74 -1.06 11.71 -4.43
N PRO A 75 0.26 11.53 -4.66
CA PRO A 75 1.05 10.63 -3.84
C PRO A 75 0.90 11.04 -2.39
N TRP A 76 0.72 10.05 -1.51
CA TRP A 76 0.68 10.31 -0.08
C TRP A 76 2.06 10.82 0.35
N ASN A 77 2.16 12.11 0.68
CA ASN A 77 3.41 12.75 1.06
C ASN A 77 3.78 12.37 2.50
N PHE A 78 4.28 11.15 2.69
CA PHE A 78 4.86 10.73 3.96
C PHE A 78 6.25 11.30 4.14
N LYS A 79 6.47 12.11 5.17
CA LYS A 79 7.81 12.44 5.62
C LYS A 79 8.29 11.35 6.57
N ILE A 80 9.30 10.59 6.16
CA ILE A 80 10.00 9.65 7.06
C ILE A 80 10.71 10.49 8.12
N LYS A 81 10.45 10.21 9.41
CA LYS A 81 11.12 10.88 10.52
C LYS A 81 12.63 10.61 10.48
N THR A 82 13.40 11.68 10.61
CA THR A 82 14.86 11.64 10.68
C THR A 82 15.34 11.98 12.08
N ILE A 83 16.64 11.81 12.35
CA ILE A 83 17.24 12.16 13.65
C ILE A 83 17.04 13.64 13.97
N ASP A 84 17.01 14.51 12.96
CA ASP A 84 16.85 15.95 13.15
C ASP A 84 15.42 16.35 13.52
N ASP A 85 14.44 15.45 13.33
CA ASP A 85 13.06 15.62 13.80
C ASP A 85 12.89 15.18 15.26
N LEU A 86 13.93 14.63 15.92
CA LEU A 86 13.86 14.14 17.29
C LEU A 86 14.07 15.26 18.32
N ASP A 87 13.38 15.12 19.44
CA ASP A 87 13.43 16.09 20.53
C ASP A 87 14.63 15.83 21.45
N LYS A 88 15.61 16.75 21.41
CA LYS A 88 16.86 16.65 22.19
C LYS A 88 16.69 16.86 23.69
N SER A 89 15.51 17.33 24.13
CA SER A 89 15.25 17.54 25.56
C SER A 89 14.94 16.23 26.32
N LYS A 90 14.71 15.13 25.59
CA LYS A 90 14.39 13.81 26.14
C LYS A 90 15.18 12.73 25.39
N ILE A 91 15.17 11.52 25.95
CA ILE A 91 15.65 10.33 25.24
C ILE A 91 14.61 10.01 24.16
N ASP A 92 14.94 10.30 22.91
CA ASP A 92 14.08 10.08 21.75
C ASP A 92 14.87 9.35 20.66
N TRP A 93 14.23 8.45 19.93
CA TRP A 93 14.91 7.63 18.94
C TRP A 93 13.98 7.16 17.83
N ILE A 94 14.60 6.85 16.70
CA ILE A 94 13.97 6.14 15.59
C ILE A 94 14.55 4.74 15.51
N VAL A 95 13.70 3.80 15.11
CA VAL A 95 14.13 2.43 14.83
C VAL A 95 14.38 2.30 13.34
N LYS A 96 15.56 1.81 12.99
CA LYS A 96 15.97 1.47 11.63
C LYS A 96 15.98 -0.04 11.47
N THR A 97 15.40 -0.51 10.38
CA THR A 97 15.46 -1.92 9.98
C THR A 97 16.91 -2.35 9.86
N HIS A 98 17.23 -3.52 10.41
CA HIS A 98 18.57 -4.10 10.33
C HIS A 98 18.46 -5.56 9.91
N THR A 99 18.81 -6.52 10.77
CA THR A 99 18.68 -7.95 10.46
C THR A 99 17.42 -8.53 11.10
N HIS A 100 17.12 -9.80 10.79
CA HIS A 100 15.97 -10.49 11.36
C HIS A 100 15.95 -10.50 12.91
N PHE A 101 17.12 -10.56 13.55
CA PHE A 101 17.25 -10.72 15.01
C PHE A 101 17.69 -9.44 15.72
N THR A 102 17.81 -8.32 15.00
CA THR A 102 18.32 -7.08 15.59
C THR A 102 17.68 -5.86 14.97
N MET A 103 17.54 -4.80 15.77
CA MET A 103 17.12 -3.48 15.31
C MET A 103 18.14 -2.42 15.71
N ILE A 104 18.29 -1.38 14.89
CA ILE A 104 19.14 -0.23 15.22
C ILE A 104 18.25 0.89 15.77
N CYS A 105 18.46 1.24 17.02
CA CYS A 105 17.88 2.43 17.65
C CYS A 105 18.87 3.58 17.49
N ASP A 106 18.50 4.59 16.71
CA ASP A 106 19.33 5.78 16.46
C ASP A 106 18.60 7.00 17.04
N GLY A 107 19.26 7.74 17.94
CA GLY A 107 18.54 8.70 18.77
C GLY A 107 19.38 9.78 19.42
N VAL A 108 18.70 10.61 20.20
CA VAL A 108 19.24 11.76 20.94
C VAL A 108 18.96 11.61 22.44
N TYR A 109 19.79 12.24 23.27
CA TYR A 109 19.60 12.32 24.71
C TYR A 109 20.03 13.70 25.25
N PRO A 110 19.41 14.18 26.34
CA PRO A 110 19.80 15.44 26.98
C PRO A 110 21.11 15.31 27.76
N ASP A 111 21.78 16.44 27.99
CA ASP A 111 23.04 16.47 28.74
C ASP A 111 22.86 15.91 30.16
N GLY A 112 23.84 15.11 30.59
CA GLY A 112 23.82 14.42 31.88
C GLY A 112 23.15 13.04 31.87
N THR A 113 22.53 12.63 30.76
CA THR A 113 21.97 11.27 30.62
C THR A 113 23.09 10.22 30.55
N THR A 114 22.95 9.16 31.34
CA THR A 114 23.87 8.02 31.37
C THR A 114 23.55 6.96 30.31
N LYS A 115 24.53 6.11 29.97
CA LYS A 115 24.34 5.02 29.00
C LYS A 115 23.30 4.01 29.50
N GLU A 116 23.25 3.81 30.82
CA GLU A 116 22.38 2.87 31.49
C GLU A 116 20.92 3.30 31.37
N GLU A 117 20.63 4.58 31.58
CA GLU A 117 19.30 5.16 31.40
C GLU A 117 18.79 5.05 29.96
N VAL A 118 19.67 5.32 28.98
CA VAL A 118 19.32 5.13 27.57
C VAL A 118 19.07 3.65 27.28
N ARG A 119 19.96 2.76 27.74
CA ARG A 119 19.85 1.31 27.54
C ARG A 119 18.56 0.76 28.09
N GLU A 120 18.13 1.21 29.26
CA GLU A 120 16.89 0.73 29.86
C GLU A 120 15.67 1.00 28.98
N LYS A 121 15.65 2.13 28.27
CA LYS A 121 14.56 2.52 27.37
C LYS A 121 14.62 1.85 26.00
N VAL A 122 15.82 1.65 25.45
CA VAL A 122 16.00 1.21 24.06
C VAL A 122 16.38 -0.26 23.89
N LYS A 123 16.54 -1.01 24.99
CA LYS A 123 16.87 -2.44 24.95
C LYS A 123 15.78 -3.24 24.23
N GLY A 124 16.20 -4.18 23.40
CA GLY A 124 15.32 -5.23 22.88
C GLY A 124 15.10 -6.32 23.93
N THR A 125 14.44 -7.41 23.54
CA THR A 125 14.11 -8.56 24.41
C THR A 125 15.34 -9.11 25.13
N PHE A 126 16.47 -9.24 24.42
CA PHE A 126 17.72 -9.79 24.95
C PHE A 126 18.76 -8.72 25.29
N GLY A 127 18.34 -7.46 25.39
CA GLY A 127 19.26 -6.34 25.58
C GLY A 127 19.79 -5.80 24.25
N GLY A 128 21.11 -5.63 24.18
CA GLY A 128 21.79 -5.04 23.03
C GLY A 128 23.10 -4.36 23.42
N LYS A 129 23.70 -3.66 22.46
CA LYS A 129 24.98 -2.96 22.62
C LYS A 129 24.94 -1.55 22.04
N PHE A 130 25.65 -0.63 22.68
CA PHE A 130 25.93 0.68 22.07
C PHE A 130 27.03 0.56 21.03
N THR A 131 26.73 1.05 19.83
CA THR A 131 27.71 1.27 18.77
C THR A 131 28.31 2.67 18.89
N ARG A 132 27.49 3.66 19.29
CA ARG A 132 27.90 5.05 19.48
C ARG A 132 27.14 5.69 20.64
N PHE A 133 27.82 6.54 21.41
CA PHE A 133 27.22 7.33 22.47
C PHE A 133 28.11 8.55 22.75
N GLU A 134 27.80 9.68 22.12
CA GLU A 134 28.60 10.91 22.20
C GLU A 134 27.80 12.13 21.70
N ASN A 135 28.13 13.33 22.18
CA ASN A 135 27.58 14.60 21.71
C ASN A 135 26.04 14.65 21.69
N GLY A 136 25.37 14.12 22.72
CA GLY A 136 23.90 14.09 22.82
C GLY A 136 23.22 13.15 21.80
N ARG A 137 23.97 12.26 21.15
CA ARG A 137 23.49 11.28 20.17
C ARG A 137 23.95 9.87 20.51
N PHE A 138 23.11 8.88 20.22
CA PHE A 138 23.44 7.48 20.42
C PHE A 138 22.97 6.61 19.26
N THR A 139 23.69 5.50 19.07
CA THR A 139 23.27 4.40 18.20
C THR A 139 23.41 3.11 18.99
N PHE A 140 22.30 2.40 19.15
CA PHE A 140 22.20 1.16 19.92
C PHE A 140 21.66 0.03 19.04
N THR A 141 22.33 -1.12 19.02
CA THR A 141 21.84 -2.32 18.37
C THR A 141 21.10 -3.16 19.40
N ALA A 142 19.78 -3.17 19.34
CA ALA A 142 18.91 -3.96 20.19
C ALA A 142 18.74 -5.38 19.61
N TYR A 143 18.80 -6.38 20.47
CA TYR A 143 18.61 -7.78 20.10
C TYR A 143 17.16 -8.19 20.32
N THR A 144 16.55 -8.68 19.25
CA THR A 144 15.13 -9.06 19.19
C THR A 144 15.01 -10.56 18.95
N ASP A 145 13.83 -11.10 19.22
CA ASP A 145 13.46 -12.47 18.84
C ASP A 145 13.33 -12.60 17.30
#